data_AF-A0A1Q5TI73-F1
#
_entry.id   AF-A0A1Q5TI73-F1
#
_cell.length_a   1.000
_cell.length_b   1.000
_cell.length_c   1.000
_cell.angle_alpha   90.00
_cell.angle_beta   90.00
_cell.angle_gamma   90.00
#
_symmetry.space_group_name_H-M   'P 1'
#
loop_
_entity.id
_entity.type
_entity.pdbx_description
1 polymer ?
#
loop_
_entity_poly.entity_id
_entity_poly.type
_entity_poly.pdbx_seq_one_letter_code
_entity_poly.pdbx_strand_id
1 'polypeptide(L)'
;MTGSIYKSLERPLYLPRSESLIAAVTIGRGSLPSVSFYPIDPSSPDPQCFPGLPHDTYIGGPSSSAASVVDSKKLRKSYQVDSISINAGVCLFSLPMLGPISLHHRTAQNTPLIVPYLPINEGPTLYELEGVSRLAFAIADMVCLIWDRPNPTDVEIEIDVPDFQYYWSIYDFYRSGLIDTSLVCEWMELVDERHNQMGAIMIAAIKSLLRSQFLSLDIEKLRINITSGAETASSLIKKCLTYGIFPSVQGIISSLHSCPMYGVLWQDFFTNLDPDEPMATVTDICRLTYVFKAVRPALRRRRFDKTHMILQVDDIGEHRIFDRAEAILKAYNGDGSLSLVEKRSVMIGLFPLHRISMAHLAHGKALYVHAPLDRLFFDRATGESITIMKMISLTYGVRIAKTVQKAFSQNCLHPGN
;
A
#
# COMPACT_ATOMS: atom_id res chain seq x y z
N MET A 1 -23.24 -25.68 -39.40
CA MET A 1 -24.14 -26.40 -38.47
C MET A 1 -23.23 -27.19 -37.55
N THR A 2 -23.07 -26.99 -36.24
CA THR A 2 -23.71 -26.29 -35.12
C THR A 2 -22.55 -26.12 -34.10
N GLY A 3 -22.22 -24.98 -33.50
CA GLY A 3 -23.08 -24.07 -32.75
C GLY A 3 -23.18 -24.53 -31.28
N SER A 4 -22.23 -24.16 -30.43
CA SER A 4 -22.40 -24.17 -28.96
C SER A 4 -21.60 -23.02 -28.34
N ILE A 5 -22.33 -21.97 -27.98
CA ILE A 5 -21.90 -20.78 -27.27
C ILE A 5 -22.03 -21.08 -25.78
N TYR A 6 -20.93 -21.14 -25.04
CA TYR A 6 -20.98 -21.00 -23.58
C TYR A 6 -20.88 -19.53 -23.21
N LYS A 7 -22.05 -18.91 -22.97
CA LYS A 7 -22.18 -17.65 -22.23
C LYS A 7 -21.87 -17.96 -20.75
N SER A 8 -20.68 -17.58 -20.30
CA SER A 8 -20.43 -17.39 -18.87
C SER A 8 -20.93 -16.00 -18.49
N LEU A 9 -21.99 -15.95 -17.68
CA LEU A 9 -22.53 -14.72 -17.10
C LEU A 9 -21.46 -14.04 -16.24
N GLU A 10 -20.89 -12.95 -16.72
CA GLU A 10 -20.31 -11.92 -15.86
C GLU A 10 -21.46 -11.26 -15.09
N ARG A 11 -21.67 -11.67 -13.84
CA ARG A 11 -22.40 -10.84 -12.89
C ARG A 11 -21.38 -9.85 -12.32
N PRO A 12 -21.59 -8.53 -12.44
CA PRO A 12 -20.83 -7.58 -11.65
C PRO A 12 -21.11 -7.86 -10.17
N LEU A 13 -20.05 -7.96 -9.37
CA LEU A 13 -20.12 -7.97 -7.92
C LEU A 13 -20.88 -6.70 -7.49
N TYR A 14 -22.13 -6.88 -7.10
CA TYR A 14 -22.92 -5.85 -6.42
C TYR A 14 -22.24 -5.57 -5.08
N LEU A 15 -21.52 -4.45 -5.00
CA LEU A 15 -21.13 -3.84 -3.74
C LEU A 15 -22.38 -3.22 -3.10
N PRO A 16 -22.57 -3.35 -1.77
CA PRO A 16 -23.69 -2.70 -1.09
C PRO A 16 -23.53 -1.18 -1.17
N ARG A 17 -24.67 -0.50 -1.17
CA ARG A 17 -24.85 0.95 -1.25
C ARG A 17 -24.02 1.69 -0.20
N SER A 18 -22.82 2.13 -0.56
CA SER A 18 -22.15 3.28 0.04
C SER A 18 -22.23 4.42 -0.98
N GLU A 19 -22.50 5.64 -0.50
CA GLU A 19 -22.43 6.84 -1.32
C GLU A 19 -21.03 6.92 -1.93
N SER A 20 -20.90 6.50 -3.19
CA SER A 20 -19.62 6.46 -3.87
C SER A 20 -19.28 7.90 -4.26
N LEU A 21 -18.28 8.49 -3.62
CA LEU A 21 -17.79 9.83 -3.94
C LEU A 21 -16.53 9.69 -4.79
N ILE A 22 -16.48 10.35 -5.95
CA ILE A 22 -15.24 10.56 -6.69
C ILE A 22 -14.55 11.79 -6.09
N ALA A 23 -13.35 11.62 -5.56
CA ALA A 23 -12.50 12.74 -5.19
C ALA A 23 -11.69 13.18 -6.42
N ALA A 24 -11.98 14.36 -6.98
CA ALA A 24 -11.04 14.99 -7.90
C ALA A 24 -10.10 15.89 -7.10
N VAL A 25 -8.82 15.52 -7.10
CA VAL A 25 -7.76 16.38 -6.59
C VAL A 25 -7.46 17.40 -7.66
N THR A 26 -7.93 18.63 -7.47
CA THR A 26 -7.61 19.73 -8.38
C THR A 26 -6.29 20.34 -7.95
N ILE A 27 -5.30 20.13 -8.80
CA ILE A 27 -3.93 20.62 -8.64
C ILE A 27 -3.75 21.79 -9.62
N GLY A 28 -4.28 22.97 -9.28
CA GLY A 28 -4.19 24.17 -10.11
C GLY A 28 -2.86 24.92 -9.92
N ARG A 29 -2.35 25.55 -11.00
CA ARG A 29 -1.19 26.47 -10.91
C ARG A 29 -1.56 27.68 -10.04
N GLY A 30 -0.76 27.97 -9.01
CA GLY A 30 -0.90 29.18 -8.18
C GLY A 30 -1.94 29.13 -7.05
N SER A 31 -2.60 27.98 -6.83
CA SER A 31 -3.49 27.75 -5.68
C SER A 31 -3.03 26.55 -4.86
N LEU A 32 -3.52 26.42 -3.62
CA LEU A 32 -3.27 25.24 -2.79
C LEU A 32 -4.02 24.02 -3.35
N PRO A 33 -3.54 22.78 -3.08
CA PRO A 33 -4.26 21.58 -3.51
C PRO A 33 -5.67 21.63 -2.94
N SER A 34 -6.65 21.38 -3.81
CA SER A 34 -8.03 21.27 -3.35
C SER A 34 -8.59 19.92 -3.74
N VAL A 35 -9.31 19.30 -2.81
CA VAL A 35 -10.08 18.09 -3.08
C VAL A 35 -11.51 18.52 -3.28
N SER A 36 -12.07 18.15 -4.43
CA SER A 36 -13.50 18.29 -4.71
C SER A 36 -14.11 16.89 -4.74
N PHE A 37 -15.19 16.69 -4.00
CA PHE A 37 -15.92 15.43 -3.99
C PHE A 37 -17.13 15.52 -4.91
N TYR A 38 -17.30 14.53 -5.78
CA TYR A 38 -18.40 14.40 -6.71
C TYR A 38 -19.23 13.18 -6.31
N PRO A 39 -20.52 13.33 -5.99
CA PRO A 39 -21.41 12.19 -5.78
C PRO A 39 -21.55 11.41 -7.09
N ILE A 40 -21.28 10.11 -7.05
CA ILE A 40 -21.63 9.20 -8.15
C ILE A 40 -23.13 8.96 -8.05
N ASP A 41 -23.85 9.21 -9.13
CA ASP A 41 -25.26 8.80 -9.25
C ASP A 41 -25.30 7.31 -9.64
N PRO A 42 -25.69 6.40 -8.72
CA PRO A 42 -25.71 4.97 -8.98
C PRO A 42 -26.80 4.55 -9.98
N SER A 43 -27.67 5.47 -10.41
CA SER A 43 -28.70 5.22 -11.42
C SER A 43 -28.29 5.59 -12.85
N SER A 44 -27.09 6.15 -13.05
CA SER A 44 -26.60 6.54 -14.37
C SER A 44 -26.05 5.34 -15.16
N PRO A 45 -26.58 5.04 -16.37
CA PRO A 45 -26.13 3.91 -17.18
C PRO A 45 -24.83 4.16 -17.97
N ASP A 46 -24.30 5.39 -17.96
CA ASP A 46 -23.06 5.76 -18.65
C ASP A 46 -21.91 5.97 -17.65
N PRO A 47 -20.65 5.64 -18.02
CA PRO A 47 -19.49 6.14 -17.29
C PRO A 47 -19.52 7.68 -17.35
N GLN A 48 -19.80 8.33 -16.21
CA GLN A 48 -19.99 9.78 -16.14
C GLN A 48 -18.73 10.50 -16.66
N CYS A 49 -18.77 10.98 -17.91
CA CYS A 49 -17.84 11.99 -18.39
C CYS A 49 -18.18 13.31 -17.68
N PHE A 50 -17.36 13.73 -16.72
CA PHE A 50 -17.59 14.97 -15.99
C PHE A 50 -17.28 16.18 -16.89
N PRO A 51 -18.26 17.07 -17.15
CA PRO A 51 -18.03 18.28 -17.93
C PRO A 51 -17.26 19.30 -17.09
N GLY A 52 -16.08 19.71 -17.55
CA GLY A 52 -15.35 20.87 -17.02
C GLY A 52 -13.91 20.65 -16.56
N LEU A 53 -13.25 19.54 -16.89
CA LEU A 53 -11.78 19.48 -16.86
C LEU A 53 -11.25 20.39 -17.99
N PRO A 54 -10.30 21.31 -17.73
CA PRO A 54 -9.73 22.15 -18.78
C PRO A 54 -9.19 21.29 -19.92
N HIS A 55 -9.68 21.59 -21.12
CA HIS A 55 -9.29 20.98 -22.39
C HIS A 55 -7.79 21.07 -22.60
N ASP A 56 -7.13 19.91 -22.63
CA ASP A 56 -6.14 19.56 -23.64
C ASP A 56 -6.29 18.05 -23.89
N THR A 57 -7.24 17.72 -24.76
CA THR A 57 -7.61 16.34 -25.13
C THR A 57 -7.54 16.20 -26.64
N TYR A 58 -6.91 15.13 -27.13
CA TYR A 58 -7.26 14.43 -28.37
C TYR A 58 -7.30 12.94 -28.01
N ILE A 59 -8.29 12.15 -28.41
CA ILE A 59 -8.56 11.64 -29.78
C ILE A 59 -10.08 11.61 -30.03
N GLY A 60 -10.47 11.85 -31.28
CA GLY A 60 -11.84 12.17 -31.71
C GLY A 60 -12.74 10.99 -32.11
N GLY A 61 -13.98 11.34 -32.45
CA GLY A 61 -15.04 10.43 -32.91
C GLY A 61 -16.43 11.01 -32.64
N PRO A 62 -17.42 10.91 -33.55
CA PRO A 62 -18.33 12.02 -33.83
C PRO A 62 -19.60 12.11 -32.97
N SER A 63 -20.05 13.35 -32.87
CA SER A 63 -21.33 13.89 -32.43
C SER A 63 -22.56 12.99 -32.57
N SER A 64 -23.35 12.88 -31.50
CA SER A 64 -24.79 13.16 -31.58
C SER A 64 -25.34 13.58 -30.21
N SER A 65 -26.40 14.37 -30.28
CA SER A 65 -26.96 15.29 -29.29
C SER A 65 -27.84 14.66 -28.21
N ALA A 66 -27.70 15.12 -26.97
CA ALA A 66 -28.81 15.58 -26.11
C ALA A 66 -28.24 15.97 -24.74
N ALA A 67 -28.04 17.26 -24.52
CA ALA A 67 -27.68 17.81 -23.23
C ALA A 67 -28.86 17.64 -22.25
N SER A 68 -28.71 16.76 -21.25
CA SER A 68 -29.38 16.95 -19.98
C SER A 68 -28.41 17.71 -19.08
N VAL A 69 -28.66 19.01 -18.92
CA VAL A 69 -27.99 19.85 -17.92
C VAL A 69 -28.51 19.39 -16.56
N VAL A 70 -27.91 18.33 -16.02
CA VAL A 70 -28.08 17.97 -14.62
C VAL A 70 -27.42 19.07 -13.80
N ASP A 71 -28.22 19.66 -12.92
CA ASP A 71 -27.95 20.82 -12.08
C ASP A 71 -26.64 20.66 -11.29
N SER A 72 -25.53 21.07 -11.90
CA SER A 72 -24.15 20.94 -11.43
C SER A 72 -23.80 21.89 -10.26
N LYS A 73 -24.81 22.42 -9.58
CA LYS A 73 -24.69 23.30 -8.41
C LYS A 73 -24.82 22.58 -7.07
N LYS A 74 -25.12 21.27 -7.04
CA LYS A 74 -25.10 20.49 -5.79
C LYS A 74 -23.64 20.24 -5.34
N LEU A 75 -23.19 21.14 -4.45
CA LEU A 75 -22.03 21.06 -3.55
C LEU A 75 -20.66 20.71 -4.17
N ARG A 76 -20.04 21.70 -4.83
CA ARG A 76 -18.57 21.77 -4.88
C ARG A 76 -18.06 22.37 -3.57
N LYS A 77 -17.62 21.53 -2.64
CA LYS A 77 -16.80 21.99 -1.50
C LYS A 77 -15.35 21.68 -1.81
N SER A 78 -14.58 22.72 -2.15
CA SER A 78 -13.13 22.65 -2.30
C SER A 78 -12.48 22.94 -0.95
N TYR A 79 -11.69 22.01 -0.44
CA TYR A 79 -10.96 22.19 0.82
C TYR A 79 -9.51 22.56 0.54
N GLN A 80 -9.01 23.59 1.23
CA GLN A 80 -7.58 23.91 1.23
C GLN A 80 -6.82 22.91 2.10
N VAL A 81 -5.69 22.41 1.62
CA VAL A 81 -4.90 21.37 2.30
C VAL A 81 -3.59 21.96 2.81
N ASP A 82 -3.35 21.83 4.12
CA ASP A 82 -2.19 22.42 4.78
C ASP A 82 -0.97 21.48 4.81
N SER A 83 -1.22 20.17 4.81
CA SER A 83 -0.16 19.15 4.82
C SER A 83 -0.63 17.86 4.16
N ILE A 84 0.30 17.14 3.55
CA ILE A 84 0.04 15.87 2.86
C ILE A 84 0.98 14.81 3.42
N SER A 85 0.42 13.66 3.81
CA SER A 85 1.18 12.44 4.07
C SER A 85 0.93 11.45 2.94
N ILE A 86 1.99 10.96 2.32
CA ILE A 86 1.93 9.90 1.32
C ILE A 86 2.32 8.61 2.01
N ASN A 87 1.39 7.68 2.14
CA ASN A 87 1.62 6.38 2.72
C ASN A 87 1.75 5.34 1.62
N ALA A 88 2.69 4.41 1.73
CA ALA A 88 2.81 3.29 0.79
C ALA A 88 3.27 2.02 1.50
N GLY A 89 2.63 0.89 1.23
CA GLY A 89 2.93 -0.44 1.71
C GLY A 89 3.85 -1.19 0.75
N VAL A 90 4.85 -1.88 1.29
CA VAL A 90 5.74 -2.77 0.53
C VAL A 90 5.88 -4.10 1.26
N CYS A 91 5.42 -5.19 0.65
CA CYS A 91 5.58 -6.51 1.24
C CYS A 91 7.05 -6.98 1.19
N LEU A 92 7.48 -7.70 2.23
CA LEU A 92 8.82 -8.30 2.30
C LEU A 92 8.98 -9.56 1.47
N PHE A 93 7.97 -10.43 1.54
CA PHE A 93 8.09 -11.78 1.00
C PHE A 93 7.01 -12.05 -0.02
N SER A 94 7.38 -12.97 -0.88
CA SER A 94 6.49 -13.50 -1.88
C SER A 94 5.50 -14.47 -1.21
N LEU A 95 4.21 -14.46 -1.61
CA LEU A 95 3.22 -15.37 -1.00
C LEU A 95 3.66 -16.86 -1.02
N PRO A 96 4.33 -17.37 -2.08
CA PRO A 96 4.99 -18.68 -2.08
C PRO A 96 6.15 -18.85 -1.07
N MET A 97 6.95 -17.82 -0.74
CA MET A 97 7.96 -17.92 0.34
C MET A 97 7.33 -18.13 1.70
N LEU A 98 6.15 -17.56 1.89
CA LEU A 98 5.36 -17.77 3.09
C LEU A 98 4.72 -19.18 3.10
N GLY A 99 4.89 -19.99 2.05
CA GLY A 99 4.26 -21.31 1.95
C GLY A 99 2.74 -21.24 2.21
N PRO A 100 2.09 -22.32 2.67
CA PRO A 100 0.70 -22.30 3.07
C PRO A 100 0.48 -21.58 4.43
N ILE A 101 1.16 -20.45 4.68
CA ILE A 101 0.73 -19.44 5.65
C ILE A 101 -0.58 -18.76 5.18
N SER A 102 -1.03 -19.03 3.94
CA SER A 102 -2.36 -18.67 3.45
C SER A 102 -3.45 -19.44 4.23
N LEU A 103 -3.74 -18.94 5.43
CA LEU A 103 -5.04 -18.44 5.88
C LEU A 103 -6.16 -18.68 4.85
N HIS A 104 -6.58 -19.93 4.64
CA HIS A 104 -7.96 -20.33 4.39
C HIS A 104 -8.04 -21.86 4.24
N HIS A 105 -8.75 -22.47 5.18
CA HIS A 105 -9.38 -23.78 5.10
C HIS A 105 -8.48 -25.02 4.95
N ARG A 106 -8.43 -25.77 6.06
CA ARG A 106 -8.39 -27.24 6.13
C ARG A 106 -9.36 -27.91 5.12
N THR A 107 -9.04 -27.91 3.83
CA THR A 107 -9.88 -28.55 2.80
C THR A 107 -9.17 -29.60 1.96
N ALA A 108 -7.87 -29.85 2.20
CA ALA A 108 -7.20 -31.02 1.64
C ALA A 108 -6.50 -31.77 2.77
N GLN A 109 -7.08 -32.89 3.19
CA GLN A 109 -6.58 -33.73 4.28
C GLN A 109 -5.23 -34.41 4.01
N ASN A 110 -4.59 -34.17 2.85
CA ASN A 110 -3.39 -34.89 2.41
C ASN A 110 -2.25 -34.00 1.88
N THR A 111 -2.30 -32.68 2.06
CA THR A 111 -1.16 -31.83 1.67
C THR A 111 -0.12 -31.87 2.80
N PRO A 112 1.12 -32.33 2.56
CA PRO A 112 2.16 -32.29 3.57
C PRO A 112 2.34 -30.85 4.04
N LEU A 113 2.43 -30.67 5.36
CA LEU A 113 2.69 -29.36 5.95
C LEU A 113 4.14 -28.99 5.62
N ILE A 114 4.30 -27.98 4.77
CA ILE A 114 5.61 -27.49 4.32
C ILE A 114 6.00 -26.32 5.22
N VAL A 115 7.06 -26.52 6.02
CA VAL A 115 7.70 -25.44 6.78
C VAL A 115 8.31 -24.44 5.79
N PRO A 116 8.11 -23.12 5.96
CA PRO A 116 8.74 -22.12 5.10
C PRO A 116 10.27 -22.28 5.12
N TYR A 117 10.90 -22.32 3.96
CA TYR A 117 12.36 -22.25 3.87
C TYR A 117 12.82 -20.81 4.12
N LEU A 118 13.87 -20.63 4.92
CA LEU A 118 14.53 -19.33 5.08
C LEU A 118 15.15 -18.92 3.74
N PRO A 119 14.84 -17.73 3.20
CA PRO A 119 15.40 -17.26 1.94
C PRO A 119 16.81 -16.72 2.15
N ILE A 120 17.75 -17.61 2.39
CA ILE A 120 19.16 -17.24 2.54
C ILE A 120 19.71 -16.95 1.13
N ASN A 121 20.16 -15.72 0.89
CA ASN A 121 20.84 -15.27 -0.32
C ASN A 121 20.02 -15.18 -1.62
N GLU A 122 18.70 -14.93 -1.54
CA GLU A 122 17.92 -14.74 -2.75
C GLU A 122 17.93 -13.29 -3.24
N GLY A 123 18.32 -13.10 -4.50
CA GLY A 123 18.18 -11.84 -5.21
C GLY A 123 16.73 -11.36 -5.25
N PRO A 124 16.48 -10.10 -5.66
CA PRO A 124 15.14 -9.54 -5.63
C PRO A 124 14.18 -10.28 -6.56
N THR A 125 12.95 -10.47 -6.09
CA THR A 125 11.87 -11.08 -6.86
C THR A 125 11.33 -10.13 -7.92
N LEU A 126 10.64 -10.68 -8.93
CA LEU A 126 9.91 -9.85 -9.89
C LEU A 126 8.87 -8.96 -9.19
N TYR A 127 8.21 -9.46 -8.16
CA TYR A 127 7.27 -8.69 -7.34
C TYR A 127 7.92 -7.47 -6.71
N GLU A 128 9.09 -7.64 -6.07
CA GLU A 128 9.78 -6.53 -5.42
C GLU A 128 10.28 -5.51 -6.45
N LEU A 129 10.85 -5.97 -7.57
CA LEU A 129 11.32 -5.08 -8.63
C LEU A 129 10.18 -4.31 -9.30
N GLU A 130 9.07 -4.99 -9.60
CA GLU A 130 7.86 -4.41 -10.18
C GLU A 130 7.19 -3.44 -9.21
N GLY A 131 7.01 -3.85 -7.96
CA GLY A 131 6.40 -3.06 -6.89
C GLY A 131 7.19 -1.78 -6.62
N VAL A 132 8.52 -1.88 -6.45
CA VAL A 132 9.38 -0.69 -6.28
C VAL A 132 9.29 0.21 -7.51
N SER A 133 9.38 -0.34 -8.74
CA SER A 133 9.30 0.46 -9.97
C SER A 133 8.00 1.25 -10.05
N ARG A 134 6.89 0.62 -9.69
CA ARG A 134 5.54 1.16 -9.81
C ARG A 134 5.22 2.15 -8.69
N LEU A 135 5.40 1.74 -7.44
CA LEU A 135 5.07 2.55 -6.26
C LEU A 135 6.02 3.74 -6.11
N ALA A 136 7.34 3.54 -6.21
CA ALA A 136 8.29 4.65 -6.08
C ALA A 136 8.08 5.71 -7.18
N PHE A 137 7.71 5.29 -8.39
CA PHE A 137 7.36 6.20 -9.47
C PHE A 137 6.07 6.96 -9.22
N ALA A 138 5.00 6.28 -8.81
CA ALA A 138 3.74 6.94 -8.47
C ALA A 138 3.91 7.96 -7.34
N ILE A 139 4.66 7.60 -6.29
CA ILE A 139 4.99 8.52 -5.19
C ILE A 139 5.78 9.71 -5.73
N ALA A 140 6.84 9.48 -6.50
CA ALA A 140 7.66 10.56 -7.05
C ALA A 140 6.80 11.52 -7.89
N ASP A 141 5.95 11.01 -8.78
CA ASP A 141 5.07 11.82 -9.61
C ASP A 141 4.06 12.62 -8.77
N MET A 142 3.47 12.03 -7.73
CA MET A 142 2.57 12.75 -6.82
C MET A 142 3.29 13.89 -6.09
N VAL A 143 4.49 13.62 -5.57
CA VAL A 143 5.33 14.65 -4.95
C VAL A 143 5.62 15.76 -5.96
N CYS A 144 5.92 15.42 -7.23
CA CYS A 144 6.14 16.41 -8.27
C CYS A 144 4.94 17.33 -8.49
N LEU A 145 3.74 16.76 -8.60
CA LEU A 145 2.51 17.53 -8.79
C LEU A 145 2.20 18.44 -7.60
N ILE A 146 2.58 18.04 -6.39
CA ILE A 146 2.38 18.85 -5.18
C ILE A 146 3.40 20.00 -5.11
N TRP A 147 4.67 19.73 -5.43
CA TRP A 147 5.77 20.67 -5.22
C TRP A 147 6.03 21.67 -6.35
N ASP A 148 5.56 21.42 -7.57
CA ASP A 148 5.70 22.32 -8.74
C ASP A 148 4.82 23.59 -8.63
N ARG A 149 4.66 24.13 -7.41
CA ARG A 149 3.75 25.21 -7.07
C ARG A 149 4.49 26.37 -6.39
N PRO A 150 3.97 27.61 -6.52
CA PRO A 150 4.56 28.79 -5.88
C PRO A 150 4.63 28.70 -4.35
N ASN A 151 3.73 27.94 -3.73
CA ASN A 151 3.67 27.67 -2.30
C ASN A 151 3.52 26.15 -2.09
N PRO A 152 4.62 25.39 -2.04
CA PRO A 152 4.54 23.94 -1.89
C PRO A 152 3.97 23.58 -0.52
N THR A 153 2.97 22.70 -0.52
CA THR A 153 2.40 22.11 0.70
C THR A 153 3.45 21.21 1.37
N ASP A 154 3.49 21.16 2.71
CA ASP A 154 4.38 20.23 3.43
C ASP A 154 4.01 18.78 3.09
N VAL A 155 4.99 18.02 2.61
CA VAL A 155 4.84 16.61 2.23
C VAL A 155 5.74 15.74 3.10
N GLU A 156 5.15 14.70 3.65
CA GLU A 156 5.85 13.62 4.34
C GLU A 156 5.51 12.29 3.67
N ILE A 157 6.50 11.42 3.51
CA ILE A 157 6.33 10.09 2.91
C ILE A 157 6.59 9.05 3.99
N GLU A 158 5.63 8.17 4.23
CA GLU A 158 5.72 7.06 5.16
C GLU A 158 5.63 5.74 4.39
N ILE A 159 6.65 4.91 4.51
CA ILE A 159 6.75 3.62 3.81
C ILE A 159 6.52 2.52 4.82
N ASP A 160 5.36 1.88 4.77
CA ASP A 160 5.09 0.71 5.60
C ASP A 160 5.77 -0.53 5.03
N VAL A 161 6.75 -1.00 5.77
CA VAL A 161 7.40 -2.28 5.53
C VAL A 161 6.98 -3.19 6.69
N PRO A 162 6.21 -4.26 6.45
CA PRO A 162 5.67 -5.07 7.55
C PRO A 162 6.78 -5.81 8.29
N ASP A 163 6.63 -5.96 9.60
CA ASP A 163 7.59 -6.61 10.49
C ASP A 163 6.83 -7.55 11.45
N PHE A 164 6.06 -6.98 12.37
CA PHE A 164 5.28 -7.65 13.40
C PHE A 164 4.39 -8.76 12.83
N GLN A 165 3.79 -8.54 11.67
CA GLN A 165 2.92 -9.49 11.00
C GLN A 165 3.69 -10.73 10.51
N TYR A 166 4.93 -10.54 10.04
CA TYR A 166 5.79 -11.65 9.61
C TYR A 166 6.42 -12.40 10.78
N TYR A 167 6.67 -11.73 11.91
CA TYR A 167 7.05 -12.46 13.12
C TYR A 167 5.93 -13.38 13.57
N TRP A 168 4.68 -12.89 13.56
CA TRP A 168 3.54 -13.69 13.96
C TRP A 168 3.24 -14.85 12.99
N SER A 169 3.58 -14.71 11.71
CA SER A 169 3.28 -15.74 10.71
C SER A 169 4.03 -17.06 10.91
N ILE A 170 5.23 -17.03 11.51
CA ILE A 170 5.99 -18.25 11.83
C ILE A 170 5.58 -18.85 13.18
N TYR A 171 4.94 -18.05 14.04
CA TYR A 171 4.59 -18.41 15.42
C TYR A 171 3.60 -19.56 15.52
N ASP A 172 2.70 -19.72 14.55
CA ASP A 172 1.73 -20.83 14.53
C ASP A 172 2.42 -22.20 14.35
N PHE A 173 3.51 -22.25 13.56
CA PHE A 173 4.33 -23.46 13.42
C PHE A 173 5.07 -23.78 14.71
N TYR A 174 5.62 -22.75 15.35
CA TYR A 174 6.30 -22.89 16.64
C TYR A 174 5.36 -23.39 17.73
N ARG A 175 4.16 -22.79 17.82
CA ARG A 175 3.10 -23.21 18.75
C ARG A 175 2.67 -24.66 18.56
N SER A 176 2.71 -25.14 17.32
CA SER A 176 2.35 -26.51 16.96
C SER A 176 3.50 -27.51 17.17
N GLY A 177 4.67 -27.07 17.63
CA GLY A 177 5.85 -27.92 17.82
C GLY A 177 6.48 -28.40 16.52
N LEU A 178 6.17 -27.75 15.39
CA LEU A 178 6.63 -28.15 14.05
C LEU A 178 8.00 -27.59 13.72
N ILE A 179 8.42 -26.55 14.44
CA ILE A 179 9.70 -25.89 14.32
C ILE A 179 10.23 -25.55 15.71
N ASP A 180 11.55 -25.47 15.86
CA ASP A 180 12.19 -25.11 17.11
C ASP A 180 12.38 -23.59 17.25
N THR A 181 12.85 -23.19 18.43
CA THR A 181 13.15 -21.79 18.75
C THR A 181 14.25 -21.22 17.83
N SER A 182 15.22 -22.01 17.38
CA SER A 182 16.33 -21.55 16.53
C SER A 182 15.78 -21.03 15.20
N LEU A 183 14.92 -21.82 14.55
CA LEU A 183 14.34 -21.46 13.27
C LEU A 183 13.46 -20.21 13.36
N VAL A 184 12.75 -20.02 14.48
CA VAL A 184 11.95 -18.80 14.71
C VAL A 184 12.85 -17.58 14.87
N CYS A 185 13.95 -17.70 15.62
CA CYS A 185 14.93 -16.62 15.76
C CYS A 185 15.54 -16.24 14.40
N GLU A 186 16.01 -17.22 13.64
CA GLU A 186 16.57 -17.01 12.30
C GLU A 186 15.54 -16.36 11.35
N TRP A 187 14.27 -16.76 11.43
CA TRP A 187 13.20 -16.12 10.67
C TRP A 187 13.02 -14.64 11.03
N MET A 188 13.02 -14.29 12.32
CA MET A 188 12.89 -12.90 12.75
C MET A 188 14.08 -12.04 12.34
N GLU A 189 15.30 -12.58 12.43
CA GLU A 189 16.51 -11.90 11.98
C GLU A 189 16.45 -11.61 10.47
N LEU A 190 15.98 -12.58 9.70
CA LEU A 190 15.79 -12.43 8.26
C LEU A 190 14.68 -11.43 7.90
N VAL A 191 13.57 -11.41 8.66
CA VAL A 191 12.52 -10.39 8.52
C VAL A 191 13.10 -9.00 8.80
N ASP A 192 13.92 -8.85 9.84
CA ASP A 192 14.58 -7.57 10.19
C ASP A 192 15.53 -7.09 9.10
N GLU A 193 16.37 -8.00 8.59
CA GLU A 193 17.29 -7.70 7.51
C GLU A 193 16.53 -7.25 6.26
N ARG A 194 15.51 -8.02 5.84
CA ARG A 194 14.71 -7.71 4.64
C ARG A 194 13.88 -6.44 4.82
N HIS A 195 13.37 -6.18 6.03
CA HIS A 195 12.67 -4.94 6.37
C HIS A 195 13.55 -3.71 6.17
N ASN A 196 14.75 -3.73 6.73
CA ASN A 196 15.69 -2.62 6.60
C ASN A 196 16.14 -2.44 5.15
N GLN A 197 16.42 -3.55 4.46
CA GLN A 197 16.82 -3.55 3.06
C GLN A 197 15.73 -2.97 2.15
N MET A 198 14.49 -3.45 2.25
CA MET A 198 13.41 -2.96 1.40
C MET A 198 13.04 -1.51 1.69
N GLY A 199 13.09 -1.11 2.97
CA GLY A 199 12.94 0.29 3.34
C GLY A 199 14.00 1.17 2.67
N ALA A 200 15.28 0.79 2.75
CA ALA A 200 16.37 1.52 2.14
C ALA A 200 16.26 1.60 0.61
N ILE A 201 15.87 0.49 -0.04
CA ILE A 201 15.66 0.42 -1.50
C ILE A 201 14.56 1.38 -1.95
N MET A 202 13.41 1.37 -1.26
CA MET A 202 12.30 2.26 -1.60
C MET A 202 12.66 3.73 -1.42
N ILE A 203 13.30 4.10 -0.30
CA ILE A 203 13.76 5.47 -0.06
C ILE A 203 14.75 5.90 -1.14
N ALA A 204 15.73 5.05 -1.48
CA ALA A 204 16.72 5.33 -2.51
C ALA A 204 16.08 5.52 -3.90
N ALA A 205 15.11 4.66 -4.25
CA ALA A 205 14.39 4.74 -5.51
C ALA A 205 13.58 6.05 -5.61
N ILE A 206 12.79 6.39 -4.58
CA ILE A 206 12.02 7.65 -4.54
C ILE A 206 12.95 8.86 -4.65
N LYS A 207 13.98 8.94 -3.80
CA LYS A 207 14.95 10.06 -3.84
C LYS A 207 15.63 10.18 -5.20
N SER A 208 16.02 9.06 -5.82
CA SER A 208 16.65 9.08 -7.14
C SER A 208 15.70 9.52 -8.25
N LEU A 209 14.43 9.10 -8.20
CA LEU A 209 13.42 9.54 -9.17
C LEU A 209 13.16 11.03 -9.02
N LEU A 210 13.00 11.52 -7.78
CA LEU A 210 12.81 12.95 -7.51
C LEU A 210 13.99 13.80 -8.00
N ARG A 211 15.24 13.40 -7.72
CA ARG A 211 16.44 14.10 -8.19
C ARG A 211 16.50 14.19 -9.71
N SER A 212 15.98 13.18 -10.41
CA SER A 212 15.96 13.15 -11.88
C SER A 212 14.87 14.05 -12.49
N GLN A 213 13.82 14.37 -11.71
CA GLN A 213 12.70 15.20 -12.15
C GLN A 213 12.87 16.66 -11.73
N PHE A 214 13.56 16.95 -10.62
CA PHE A 214 13.82 18.31 -10.15
C PHE A 214 15.28 18.56 -9.81
N LEU A 215 15.83 19.61 -10.43
CA LEU A 215 17.16 20.12 -10.11
C LEU A 215 17.17 21.09 -8.92
N SER A 216 16.01 21.69 -8.59
CA SER A 216 15.89 22.76 -7.58
C SER A 216 15.29 22.31 -6.25
N LEU A 217 14.80 21.07 -6.16
CA LEU A 217 14.14 20.56 -4.96
C LEU A 217 15.19 20.12 -3.95
N ASP A 218 15.16 20.72 -2.77
CA ASP A 218 15.99 20.31 -1.65
C ASP A 218 15.44 19.01 -1.06
N ILE A 219 15.74 17.90 -1.75
CA ILE A 219 15.23 16.56 -1.44
C ILE A 219 15.68 16.10 -0.04
N GLU A 220 16.72 16.69 0.53
CA GLU A 220 17.12 16.39 1.90
C GLU A 220 16.18 17.00 2.95
N LYS A 221 15.36 17.99 2.59
CA LYS A 221 14.26 18.49 3.44
C LYS A 221 13.00 17.64 3.39
N LEU A 222 12.82 16.82 2.35
CA LEU A 222 11.68 15.92 2.25
C LEU A 222 11.85 14.75 3.21
N ARG A 223 10.91 14.64 4.17
CA ARG A 223 10.89 13.55 5.14
C ARG A 223 10.35 12.29 4.48
N ILE A 224 11.20 11.28 4.34
CA ILE A 224 10.86 9.95 3.86
C ILE A 224 11.28 8.96 4.94
N ASN A 225 10.30 8.33 5.59
CA ASN A 225 10.51 7.50 6.77
C ASN A 225 9.91 6.12 6.58
N ILE A 226 10.51 5.11 7.21
CA ILE A 226 9.87 3.80 7.38
C ILE A 226 8.86 3.88 8.52
N THR A 227 7.67 3.34 8.30
CA THR A 227 6.54 3.46 9.23
C THR A 227 6.76 2.59 10.46
N SER A 228 6.95 3.26 11.59
CA SER A 228 7.05 2.66 12.92
C SER A 228 5.70 2.48 13.63
N GLY A 229 5.67 1.80 14.77
CA GLY A 229 4.47 1.71 15.61
C GLY A 229 4.29 0.38 16.33
N ALA A 230 4.90 -0.70 15.85
CA ALA A 230 4.71 -2.04 16.40
C ALA A 230 5.94 -2.55 17.16
N GLU A 231 6.98 -1.73 17.35
CA GLU A 231 8.29 -2.16 17.85
C GLU A 231 8.21 -2.79 19.24
N THR A 232 7.35 -2.26 20.11
CA THR A 232 7.15 -2.82 21.45
C THR A 232 6.44 -4.17 21.42
N ALA A 233 5.49 -4.37 20.50
CA ALA A 233 4.85 -5.67 20.29
C ALA A 233 5.85 -6.68 19.70
N SER A 234 6.60 -6.27 18.67
CA SER A 234 7.71 -7.03 18.09
C SER A 234 8.75 -7.45 19.16
N SER A 235 9.12 -6.53 20.05
CA SER A 235 10.04 -6.79 21.17
C SER A 235 9.45 -7.76 22.20
N LEU A 236 8.15 -7.64 22.50
CA LEU A 236 7.47 -8.57 23.41
C LEU A 236 7.46 -9.99 22.84
N ILE A 237 7.17 -10.15 21.55
CA ILE A 237 7.24 -11.44 20.85
C ILE A 237 8.64 -12.05 21.00
N LYS A 238 9.70 -11.30 20.67
CA LYS A 238 11.09 -11.76 20.80
C LYS A 238 11.42 -12.18 22.23
N LYS A 239 11.00 -11.39 23.23
CA LYS A 239 11.19 -11.70 24.65
C LYS A 239 10.45 -12.98 25.07
N CYS A 240 9.19 -13.14 24.68
CA CYS A 240 8.40 -14.33 24.97
C CYS A 240 9.04 -15.60 24.42
N LEU A 241 9.60 -15.52 23.21
CA LEU A 241 10.33 -16.62 22.57
C LEU A 241 11.54 -17.07 23.41
N THR A 242 12.33 -16.12 23.95
CA THR A 242 13.48 -16.42 24.82
C THR A 242 13.10 -17.22 26.07
N TYR A 243 11.89 -17.01 26.59
CA TYR A 243 11.37 -17.72 27.77
C TYR A 243 10.52 -18.94 27.44
N GLY A 244 10.35 -19.29 26.15
CA GLY A 244 9.49 -20.41 25.73
C GLY A 244 8.01 -20.20 26.06
N ILE A 245 7.55 -18.95 26.13
CA ILE A 245 6.16 -18.60 26.40
C ILE A 245 5.51 -17.91 25.20
N PHE A 246 4.17 -17.89 25.18
CA PHE A 246 3.41 -17.21 24.14
C PHE A 246 2.84 -15.89 24.66
N PRO A 247 2.95 -14.79 23.90
CA PRO A 247 2.32 -13.54 24.29
C PRO A 247 0.79 -13.67 24.19
N SER A 248 0.09 -13.15 25.19
CA SER A 248 -1.37 -13.04 25.14
C SER A 248 -1.79 -11.83 24.29
N VAL A 249 -3.02 -11.86 23.76
CA VAL A 249 -3.64 -10.72 23.07
C VAL A 249 -3.54 -9.44 23.91
N GLN A 250 -3.93 -9.53 25.19
CA GLN A 250 -3.84 -8.40 26.12
C GLN A 250 -2.39 -7.96 26.36
N GLY A 251 -1.43 -8.90 26.39
CA GLY A 251 -0.01 -8.57 26.50
C GLY A 251 0.48 -7.75 25.31
N ILE A 252 0.08 -8.12 24.09
CA ILE A 252 0.40 -7.36 22.88
C ILE A 252 -0.23 -5.95 22.93
N ILE A 253 -1.53 -5.84 23.24
CA ILE A 253 -2.22 -4.55 23.35
C ILE A 253 -1.54 -3.64 24.39
N SER A 254 -1.25 -4.17 25.57
CA SER A 254 -0.55 -3.43 26.63
C SER A 254 0.84 -2.98 26.18
N SER A 255 1.54 -3.79 25.39
CA SER A 255 2.83 -3.43 24.82
C SER A 255 2.72 -2.28 23.81
N LEU A 256 1.72 -2.31 22.94
CA LEU A 256 1.45 -1.21 21.99
C LEU A 256 1.12 0.10 22.72
N HIS A 257 0.29 0.06 23.77
CA HIS A 257 0.02 1.23 24.63
C HIS A 257 1.26 1.76 25.35
N SER A 258 2.22 0.88 25.65
CA SER A 258 3.46 1.24 26.33
C SER A 258 4.53 1.78 25.37
N CYS A 259 4.25 1.87 24.07
CA CYS A 259 5.18 2.42 23.09
C CYS A 259 5.49 3.90 23.39
N PRO A 260 6.76 4.29 23.63
CA PRO A 260 7.10 5.66 24.04
C PRO A 260 6.63 6.75 23.09
N MET A 261 6.64 6.48 21.78
CA MET A 261 6.28 7.46 20.75
C MET A 261 4.83 7.35 20.30
N TYR A 262 4.23 6.15 20.39
CA TYR A 262 2.95 5.85 19.73
C TYR A 262 1.86 5.32 20.66
N GLY A 263 2.16 5.10 21.94
CA GLY A 263 1.23 4.49 22.89
C GLY A 263 -0.11 5.23 22.99
N VAL A 264 -0.07 6.56 23.06
CA VAL A 264 -1.27 7.40 23.08
C VAL A 264 -2.07 7.29 21.78
N LEU A 265 -1.38 7.20 20.63
CA LEU A 265 -2.06 7.06 19.33
C LEU A 265 -2.71 5.68 19.20
N TRP A 266 -2.07 4.63 19.71
CA TRP A 266 -2.65 3.29 19.77
C TRP A 266 -3.88 3.26 20.66
N GLN A 267 -3.84 3.92 21.81
CA GLN A 267 -4.99 4.02 22.70
C GLN A 267 -6.15 4.76 22.02
N ASP A 268 -5.87 5.89 21.36
CA ASP A 268 -6.84 6.62 20.56
C ASP A 268 -7.39 5.76 19.42
N PHE A 269 -6.54 4.95 18.77
CA PHE A 269 -6.91 4.00 17.74
C PHE A 269 -7.92 2.97 18.23
N PHE A 270 -7.58 2.22 19.27
CA PHE A 270 -8.44 1.17 19.81
C PHE A 270 -9.76 1.70 20.37
N THR A 271 -9.78 2.92 20.91
CA THR A 271 -11.01 3.53 21.45
C THR A 271 -12.03 3.88 20.36
N ASN A 272 -11.60 4.01 19.11
CA ASN A 272 -12.48 4.38 17.99
C ASN A 272 -12.70 3.21 17.01
N LEU A 273 -12.28 2.01 17.37
CA LEU A 273 -12.72 0.81 16.67
C LEU A 273 -14.20 0.55 16.96
N ASP A 274 -14.86 -0.11 16.03
CA ASP A 274 -16.22 -0.60 16.21
C ASP A 274 -16.25 -1.54 17.44
N PRO A 275 -17.10 -1.30 18.45
CA PRO A 275 -17.25 -2.19 19.61
C PRO A 275 -17.59 -3.64 19.21
N ASP A 276 -18.24 -3.83 18.06
CA ASP A 276 -18.60 -5.14 17.53
C ASP A 276 -17.46 -5.81 16.77
N GLU A 277 -16.28 -5.16 16.66
CA GLU A 277 -15.10 -5.75 16.07
C GLU A 277 -14.22 -6.46 17.12
N PRO A 278 -14.28 -7.80 17.23
CA PRO A 278 -13.53 -8.51 18.24
C PRO A 278 -12.04 -8.54 17.91
N MET A 279 -11.23 -8.01 18.82
CA MET A 279 -9.78 -8.27 18.87
C MET A 279 -9.52 -9.58 19.61
N ALA A 280 -10.05 -10.70 19.08
CA ALA A 280 -10.00 -11.99 19.75
C ALA A 280 -8.65 -12.69 19.63
N THR A 281 -7.87 -12.37 18.59
CA THR A 281 -6.59 -13.02 18.29
C THR A 281 -5.48 -12.02 18.01
N VAL A 282 -4.23 -12.45 18.16
CA VAL A 282 -3.06 -11.62 17.78
C VAL A 282 -3.04 -11.38 16.27
N THR A 283 -3.55 -12.32 15.47
CA THR A 283 -3.73 -12.14 14.01
C THR A 283 -4.64 -10.94 13.70
N ASP A 284 -5.67 -10.70 14.51
CA ASP A 284 -6.54 -9.52 14.35
C ASP A 284 -5.75 -8.24 14.64
N ILE A 285 -4.89 -8.25 15.66
CA ILE A 285 -3.98 -7.13 15.98
C ILE A 285 -2.96 -6.90 14.84
N CYS A 286 -2.41 -7.97 14.24
CA CYS A 286 -1.51 -7.86 13.09
C CYS A 286 -2.18 -7.16 11.91
N ARG A 287 -3.45 -7.49 11.62
CA ARG A 287 -4.24 -6.82 10.57
C ARG A 287 -4.53 -5.37 10.91
N LEU A 288 -4.93 -5.10 12.15
CA LEU A 288 -5.16 -3.75 12.67
C LEU A 288 -3.91 -2.87 12.61
N THR A 289 -2.71 -3.47 12.65
CA THR A 289 -1.46 -2.71 12.55
C THR A 289 -1.31 -1.99 11.22
N TYR A 290 -1.72 -2.60 10.10
CA TYR A 290 -1.73 -1.92 8.80
C TYR A 290 -2.67 -0.71 8.79
N VAL A 291 -3.87 -0.90 9.35
CA VAL A 291 -4.89 0.15 9.43
C VAL A 291 -4.42 1.28 10.33
N PHE A 292 -3.87 0.96 11.50
CA PHE A 292 -3.28 1.94 12.41
C PHE A 292 -2.22 2.78 11.70
N LYS A 293 -1.28 2.12 11.02
CA LYS A 293 -0.21 2.78 10.26
C LYS A 293 -0.77 3.71 9.18
N ALA A 294 -1.83 3.32 8.49
CA ALA A 294 -2.50 4.15 7.49
C ALA A 294 -3.17 5.40 8.08
N VAL A 295 -3.82 5.29 9.26
CA VAL A 295 -4.51 6.43 9.91
C VAL A 295 -3.63 7.25 10.85
N ARG A 296 -2.46 6.73 11.22
CA ARG A 296 -1.52 7.37 12.16
C ARG A 296 -1.19 8.83 11.84
N PRO A 297 -0.98 9.24 10.57
CA PRO A 297 -0.75 10.65 10.24
C PRO A 297 -1.90 11.57 10.69
N ALA A 298 -3.15 11.12 10.59
CA ALA A 298 -4.31 11.84 11.09
C ALA A 298 -4.33 11.87 12.63
N LEU A 299 -4.05 10.74 13.28
CA LEU A 299 -4.03 10.63 14.75
C LEU A 299 -3.00 11.59 15.37
N ARG A 300 -1.79 11.66 14.82
CA ARG A 300 -0.75 12.61 15.24
C ARG A 300 -1.20 14.05 15.11
N ARG A 301 -2.00 14.34 14.07
CA ARG A 301 -2.37 15.71 13.71
C ARG A 301 -3.68 16.19 14.33
N ARG A 302 -4.37 15.35 15.10
CA ARG A 302 -5.64 15.65 15.81
C ARG A 302 -5.60 16.93 16.65
N ARG A 303 -4.41 17.36 17.08
CA ARG A 303 -4.20 18.56 17.92
C ARG A 303 -3.90 19.84 17.12
N PHE A 304 -3.79 19.78 15.80
CA PHE A 304 -3.52 20.95 14.97
C PHE A 304 -4.78 21.37 14.21
N ASP A 305 -5.08 22.67 14.22
CA ASP A 305 -6.20 23.28 13.48
C ASP A 305 -5.87 23.41 11.99
N LYS A 306 -5.52 22.29 11.35
CA LYS A 306 -5.05 22.22 9.97
C LYS A 306 -5.69 21.05 9.23
N THR A 307 -6.07 21.29 7.98
CA THR A 307 -6.58 20.25 7.07
C THR A 307 -5.42 19.38 6.61
N HIS A 308 -5.56 18.08 6.83
CA HIS A 308 -4.54 17.10 6.48
C HIS A 308 -5.05 16.13 5.42
N MET A 309 -4.24 15.83 4.41
CA MET A 309 -4.55 14.81 3.41
C MET A 309 -3.60 13.63 3.58
N ILE A 310 -4.17 12.43 3.54
CA ILE A 310 -3.43 11.17 3.44
C ILE A 310 -3.65 10.63 2.03
N LEU A 311 -2.57 10.47 1.28
CA LEU A 311 -2.55 9.79 -0.02
C LEU A 311 -2.01 8.37 0.21
N GLN A 312 -2.88 7.37 0.14
CA GLN A 312 -2.49 5.96 0.26
C GLN A 312 -2.12 5.45 -1.14
N VAL A 313 -0.84 5.19 -1.39
CA VAL A 313 -0.29 4.75 -2.67
C VAL A 313 0.12 3.29 -2.58
N ASP A 314 -0.82 2.39 -2.89
CA ASP A 314 -0.69 0.95 -2.61
C ASP A 314 -1.03 0.07 -3.81
N ASP A 315 -0.81 -1.23 -3.60
CA ASP A 315 -1.39 -2.25 -4.46
C ASP A 315 -2.92 -2.26 -4.39
N ILE A 316 -3.59 -2.51 -5.52
CA ILE A 316 -5.06 -2.65 -5.51
C ILE A 316 -5.51 -3.84 -4.66
N GLY A 317 -4.65 -4.85 -4.47
CA GLY A 317 -4.89 -5.95 -3.54
C GLY A 317 -5.04 -5.50 -2.08
N GLU A 318 -4.50 -4.33 -1.73
CA GLU A 318 -4.50 -3.78 -0.37
C GLU A 318 -5.66 -2.79 -0.10
N HIS A 319 -6.59 -2.61 -1.05
CA HIS A 319 -7.74 -1.69 -0.91
C HIS A 319 -8.55 -1.89 0.39
N ARG A 320 -8.59 -3.10 0.95
CA ARG A 320 -9.28 -3.37 2.22
C ARG A 320 -8.68 -2.63 3.41
N ILE A 321 -7.36 -2.39 3.39
CA ILE A 321 -6.69 -1.58 4.42
C ILE A 321 -7.15 -0.13 4.27
N PHE A 322 -7.19 0.38 3.03
CA PHE A 322 -7.71 1.70 2.70
C PHE A 322 -9.17 1.88 3.15
N ASP A 323 -10.09 1.00 2.74
CA ASP A 323 -11.52 1.12 3.04
C ASP A 323 -11.76 1.18 4.56
N ARG A 324 -11.03 0.35 5.30
CA ARG A 324 -11.13 0.30 6.76
C ARG A 324 -10.52 1.52 7.43
N ALA A 325 -9.36 1.97 6.97
CA ALA A 325 -8.75 3.20 7.43
C ALA A 325 -9.64 4.42 7.16
N GLU A 326 -10.28 4.48 5.99
CA GLU A 326 -11.22 5.54 5.61
C GLU A 326 -12.47 5.53 6.51
N ALA A 327 -13.05 4.35 6.77
CA ALA A 327 -14.19 4.22 7.68
C ALA A 327 -13.86 4.71 9.10
N ILE A 328 -12.69 4.33 9.61
CA ILE A 328 -12.19 4.79 10.91
C ILE A 328 -11.96 6.32 10.90
N LEU A 329 -11.39 6.88 9.85
CA LEU A 329 -11.20 8.33 9.71
C LEU A 329 -12.54 9.09 9.63
N LYS A 330 -13.56 8.51 8.99
CA LYS A 330 -14.92 9.07 8.99
C LYS A 330 -15.51 9.13 10.40
N ALA A 331 -15.37 8.04 11.18
CA ALA A 331 -15.77 8.03 12.58
C ALA A 331 -14.99 9.07 13.40
N TYR A 332 -13.68 9.19 13.17
CA TYR A 332 -12.83 10.19 13.84
C TYR A 332 -13.22 11.65 13.55
N ASN A 333 -13.65 11.94 12.33
CA ASN A 333 -14.06 13.28 11.92
C ASN A 333 -15.45 13.67 12.49
N GLY A 334 -16.17 12.73 13.12
CA GLY A 334 -17.48 12.93 13.74
C GLY A 334 -18.65 12.86 12.73
N ASP A 335 -19.82 12.50 13.23
CA ASP A 335 -21.04 12.28 12.46
C ASP A 335 -21.68 13.62 12.05
N GLY A 336 -21.08 14.32 11.08
CA GLY A 336 -21.69 15.32 10.17
C GLY A 336 -22.46 16.55 10.74
N SER A 337 -22.73 16.62 12.04
CA SER A 337 -23.77 17.46 12.64
C SER A 337 -23.24 18.76 13.28
N LEU A 338 -21.95 19.05 13.16
CA LEU A 338 -21.41 20.32 13.65
C LEU A 338 -20.79 21.11 12.52
N SER A 339 -21.30 22.33 12.39
CA SER A 339 -20.95 23.43 11.50
C SER A 339 -19.50 23.95 11.66
N LEU A 340 -18.51 23.08 11.83
CA LEU A 340 -17.10 23.45 11.93
C LEU A 340 -16.33 22.90 10.72
N VAL A 341 -16.04 23.83 9.81
CA VAL A 341 -15.39 23.66 8.53
C VAL A 341 -13.90 23.31 8.64
N GLU A 342 -13.31 23.16 9.83
CA GLU A 342 -11.87 23.41 9.99
C GLU A 342 -10.99 22.23 10.45
N LYS A 343 -11.54 21.05 10.77
CA LYS A 343 -10.73 19.94 11.31
C LYS A 343 -11.03 18.62 10.64
N ARG A 344 -10.45 18.37 9.46
CA ARG A 344 -10.66 17.11 8.75
C ARG A 344 -9.35 16.55 8.22
N SER A 345 -9.09 15.30 8.58
CA SER A 345 -8.17 14.47 7.81
C SER A 345 -8.96 13.78 6.70
N VAL A 346 -8.51 13.94 5.47
CA VAL A 346 -9.09 13.30 4.28
C VAL A 346 -8.13 12.22 3.79
N MET A 347 -8.66 11.06 3.43
CA MET A 347 -7.87 9.97 2.85
C MET A 347 -8.27 9.74 1.40
N ILE A 348 -7.29 9.55 0.52
CA ILE A 348 -7.49 9.25 -0.89
C ILE A 348 -6.62 8.05 -1.25
N GLY A 349 -7.23 7.05 -1.88
CA GLY A 349 -6.54 5.88 -2.39
C GLY A 349 -6.05 6.11 -3.82
N LEU A 350 -4.77 5.85 -4.05
CA LEU A 350 -4.14 5.79 -5.36
C LEU A 350 -3.59 4.37 -5.52
N PHE A 351 -4.11 3.63 -6.50
CA PHE A 351 -3.71 2.24 -6.73
C PHE A 351 -3.08 2.10 -8.12
N PRO A 352 -1.75 2.31 -8.27
CA PRO A 352 -1.10 2.23 -9.56
C PRO A 352 -1.25 0.82 -10.15
N LEU A 353 -1.70 0.74 -11.41
CA LEU A 353 -1.93 -0.52 -12.10
C LEU A 353 -0.64 -1.31 -12.32
N HIS A 354 -0.68 -2.62 -12.04
CA HIS A 354 0.37 -3.52 -12.50
C HIS A 354 0.40 -3.56 -14.02
N ARG A 355 1.60 -3.46 -14.57
CA ARG A 355 1.82 -3.55 -16.03
C ARG A 355 2.48 -4.84 -16.47
N ILE A 356 2.96 -5.64 -15.52
CA ILE A 356 3.51 -6.97 -15.76
C ILE A 356 2.54 -7.99 -15.17
N SER A 357 2.18 -9.00 -15.95
CA SER A 357 1.29 -10.09 -15.54
C SER A 357 1.84 -11.41 -16.04
N MET A 358 1.76 -12.47 -15.23
CA MET A 358 2.20 -13.80 -15.63
C MET A 358 1.01 -14.75 -15.81
N ALA A 359 0.87 -15.30 -17.02
CA ALA A 359 -0.33 -16.02 -17.48
C ALA A 359 -0.58 -17.40 -16.83
N HIS A 360 0.37 -17.93 -16.06
CA HIS A 360 0.35 -19.34 -15.63
C HIS A 360 0.17 -19.60 -14.14
N LEU A 361 -0.09 -18.58 -13.32
CA LEU A 361 -0.46 -18.77 -11.92
C LEU A 361 -1.82 -18.13 -11.71
N ALA A 362 -2.87 -18.95 -11.74
CA ALA A 362 -4.20 -18.54 -11.35
C ALA A 362 -4.11 -17.87 -9.96
N HIS A 363 -4.74 -16.69 -9.83
CA HIS A 363 -4.99 -15.96 -8.57
C HIS A 363 -3.95 -14.90 -8.12
N GLY A 364 -3.37 -14.09 -9.03
CA GLY A 364 -2.53 -12.94 -8.63
C GLY A 364 -1.21 -13.33 -7.93
N LYS A 365 -0.95 -14.62 -7.73
CA LYS A 365 0.25 -15.19 -7.08
C LYS A 365 1.48 -15.17 -8.00
N ALA A 366 1.35 -14.53 -9.15
CA ALA A 366 2.21 -14.74 -10.30
C ALA A 366 3.46 -13.84 -10.29
N LEU A 367 3.41 -12.69 -9.64
CA LEU A 367 4.58 -11.80 -9.53
C LEU A 367 5.60 -12.28 -8.50
N TYR A 368 5.19 -13.16 -7.60
CA TYR A 368 5.99 -13.70 -6.51
C TYR A 368 6.98 -14.80 -6.92
N VAL A 369 7.30 -14.88 -8.21
CA VAL A 369 8.30 -15.83 -8.68
C VAL A 369 9.69 -15.33 -8.28
N HIS A 370 10.35 -16.15 -7.47
CA HIS A 370 11.79 -16.08 -7.24
C HIS A 370 12.48 -16.27 -8.58
N ALA A 371 13.09 -15.19 -9.01
CA ALA A 371 13.79 -15.14 -10.27
C ALA A 371 14.98 -14.23 -10.00
N PRO A 372 16.21 -14.77 -9.91
CA PRO A 372 17.37 -13.92 -9.79
C PRO A 372 17.40 -12.95 -10.99
N LEU A 373 18.04 -11.77 -10.83
CA LEU A 373 17.99 -10.67 -11.81
C LEU A 373 18.40 -11.08 -13.23
N ASP A 374 19.19 -12.15 -13.32
CA ASP A 374 19.73 -12.79 -14.52
C ASP A 374 18.80 -13.85 -15.13
N ARG A 375 17.68 -14.21 -14.47
CA ARG A 375 16.71 -15.16 -15.04
C ARG A 375 16.19 -14.63 -16.36
N LEU A 376 16.40 -15.44 -17.39
CA LEU A 376 15.95 -15.17 -18.74
C LEU A 376 14.53 -15.71 -18.94
N PHE A 377 13.66 -14.85 -19.43
CA PHE A 377 12.34 -15.18 -19.95
C PHE A 377 12.43 -15.21 -21.47
N PHE A 378 11.68 -16.11 -22.10
CA PHE A 378 11.66 -16.16 -23.55
C PHE A 378 10.56 -15.23 -24.09
N ASP A 379 10.96 -14.21 -24.85
CA ASP A 379 10.03 -13.37 -25.58
C ASP A 379 9.62 -14.08 -26.87
N ARG A 380 8.35 -14.52 -26.92
CA ARG A 380 7.80 -15.19 -28.09
C ARG A 380 7.67 -14.29 -29.32
N ALA A 381 7.60 -12.97 -29.13
CA ALA A 381 7.44 -12.03 -30.23
C ALA A 381 8.76 -11.78 -30.97
N THR A 382 9.86 -11.68 -30.22
CA THR A 382 11.20 -11.41 -30.77
C THR A 382 12.04 -12.68 -30.93
N GLY A 383 11.69 -13.76 -30.24
CA GLY A 383 12.50 -14.98 -30.16
C GLY A 383 13.73 -14.82 -29.26
N GLU A 384 13.85 -13.71 -28.51
CA GLU A 384 14.99 -13.41 -27.68
C GLU A 384 14.75 -13.77 -26.20
N SER A 385 15.85 -14.06 -25.51
CA SER A 385 15.87 -14.17 -24.06
C SER A 385 15.96 -12.78 -23.42
N ILE A 386 14.99 -12.43 -22.57
CA ILE A 386 14.91 -11.14 -21.87
C ILE A 386 15.10 -11.32 -20.35
N THR A 387 15.84 -10.42 -19.72
CA THR A 387 15.99 -10.38 -18.26
C THR A 387 14.81 -9.66 -17.59
N ILE A 388 14.63 -9.84 -16.28
CA ILE A 388 13.62 -9.08 -15.51
C ILE A 388 13.82 -7.58 -15.67
N MET A 389 15.06 -7.09 -15.58
CA MET A 389 15.33 -5.66 -15.73
C MET A 389 15.01 -5.15 -17.14
N LYS A 390 15.17 -5.98 -18.17
CA LYS A 390 14.72 -5.64 -19.51
C LYS A 390 13.19 -5.56 -19.57
N MET A 391 12.46 -6.47 -18.92
CA MET A 391 10.99 -6.38 -18.79
C MET A 391 10.54 -5.09 -18.10
N ILE A 392 11.16 -4.76 -16.96
CA ILE A 392 10.89 -3.50 -16.24
C ILE A 392 11.18 -2.30 -17.14
N SER A 393 12.31 -2.31 -17.86
CA SER A 393 12.71 -1.24 -18.78
C SER A 393 11.73 -1.03 -19.94
N LEU A 394 11.22 -2.11 -20.53
CA LEU A 394 10.21 -2.04 -21.60
C LEU A 394 8.86 -1.54 -21.08
N THR A 395 8.55 -1.78 -19.81
CA THR A 395 7.21 -1.54 -19.23
C THR A 395 7.09 -0.18 -18.53
N TYR A 396 8.11 0.19 -17.77
CA TYR A 396 8.20 1.39 -16.94
C TYR A 396 9.21 2.40 -17.49
N GLY A 397 10.00 2.01 -18.51
CA GLY A 397 10.99 2.87 -19.14
C GLY A 397 12.40 2.67 -18.58
N VAL A 398 13.39 2.96 -19.43
CA VAL A 398 14.82 2.77 -19.14
C VAL A 398 15.28 3.52 -17.89
N ARG A 399 14.73 4.72 -17.65
CA ARG A 399 15.10 5.54 -16.48
C ARG A 399 14.71 4.83 -15.19
N ILE A 400 13.45 4.38 -15.08
CA ILE A 400 12.93 3.70 -13.89
C ILE A 400 13.71 2.41 -13.65
N ALA A 401 13.92 1.61 -14.70
CA ALA A 401 14.70 0.38 -14.59
C ALA A 401 16.12 0.62 -14.06
N LYS A 402 16.84 1.64 -14.55
CA LYS A 402 18.18 1.99 -14.05
C LYS A 402 18.15 2.44 -12.58
N THR A 403 17.17 3.24 -12.20
CA THR A 403 17.01 3.69 -10.81
C THR A 403 16.76 2.52 -9.86
N VAL A 404 15.84 1.63 -10.22
CA VAL A 404 15.52 0.45 -9.42
C VAL A 404 16.71 -0.49 -9.34
N GLN A 405 17.37 -0.79 -10.46
CA GLN A 405 18.57 -1.62 -10.47
C GLN A 405 19.64 -1.05 -9.53
N LYS A 406 19.91 0.25 -9.61
CA LYS A 406 20.88 0.91 -8.74
C LYS A 406 20.48 0.83 -7.26
N ALA A 407 19.20 1.06 -6.95
CA ALA A 407 18.70 0.99 -5.58
C ALA A 407 18.89 -0.42 -4.99
N PHE A 408 18.56 -1.46 -5.75
CA PHE A 408 18.82 -2.85 -5.33
C PHE A 408 20.31 -3.16 -5.23
N SER A 409 21.14 -2.81 -6.22
CA SER A 409 22.59 -3.09 -6.16
C SER A 409 23.33 -2.40 -5.01
N GLN A 410 22.83 -1.25 -4.54
CA GLN A 410 23.45 -0.50 -3.43
C GLN A 410 23.02 -0.98 -2.04
N ASN A 411 21.85 -1.61 -1.94
CA ASN A 411 21.23 -1.98 -0.67
C ASN A 411 21.01 -3.49 -0.52
N CYS A 412 21.26 -4.27 -1.56
CA CYS A 412 21.46 -5.71 -1.49
C CYS A 412 22.92 -5.98 -1.15
N LEU A 413 23.16 -6.52 0.05
CA LEU A 413 24.46 -7.05 0.41
C LEU A 413 24.87 -8.06 -0.66
N HIS A 414 26.05 -7.86 -1.24
CA HIS A 414 26.74 -8.97 -1.89
C HIS A 414 27.17 -9.94 -0.79
N PRO A 415 26.69 -11.20 -0.76
CA PRO A 415 27.33 -12.21 0.06
C PRO A 415 28.68 -12.51 -0.60
N GLY A 416 29.73 -11.80 -0.17
CA GLY A 416 31.05 -11.90 -0.78
C GLY A 416 31.98 -10.73 -0.50
N ASN A 417 32.31 -10.55 0.78
CA ASN A 417 33.67 -10.24 1.22
C ASN A 417 33.96 -11.03 2.50
#